data_AF-A0A831SLT0-F1
#
_entry.id   AF-A0A831SLT0-F1
#
_cell.length_a   1.000
_cell.length_b   1.000
_cell.length_c   1.000
_cell.angle_alpha   90.00
_cell.angle_beta   90.00
_cell.angle_gamma   90.00
#
_symmetry.space_group_name_H-M   'P 1'
#
loop_
_entity.id
_entity.type
_entity.pdbx_description
1 polymer ?
#
loop_
_entity_poly.entity_id
_entity_poly.type
_entity_poly.pdbx_seq_one_letter_code
_entity_poly.pdbx_strand_id
1 'polypeptide(L)'
;MDYGSIGFKAGLEIHQQLDTKKLFCNCPSKISDKTDYSFYRFLRPTQSELGEVDKAAIMEMMKGKRFLYTASRDSTCLVEADEEPPHEVNREALDVALTVSILLNAEIV
;
A
#
# COMPACT_ATOMS: atom_id res chain seq x y z
N MET A 1 13.23 22.24 -30.13
CA MET A 1 12.93 22.94 -28.86
C MET A 1 14.11 22.74 -27.96
N ASP A 2 14.66 23.81 -27.40
CA ASP A 2 15.78 23.69 -26.47
C ASP A 2 15.22 23.59 -25.04
N TYR A 3 15.29 22.39 -24.46
CA TYR A 3 14.79 22.11 -23.12
C TYR A 3 15.68 22.70 -22.02
N GLY A 4 16.95 22.97 -22.34
CA GLY A 4 17.91 23.57 -21.41
C GLY A 4 17.60 25.04 -21.15
N SER A 5 17.30 25.82 -22.20
CA SER A 5 16.96 27.25 -22.06
C SER A 5 15.67 27.52 -21.28
N ILE A 6 14.76 26.54 -21.20
CA ILE A 6 13.53 26.65 -20.41
C ILE A 6 13.66 26.05 -18.99
N GLY A 7 14.84 25.54 -18.63
CA GLY A 7 15.08 24.94 -17.31
C GLY A 7 14.20 23.72 -17.02
N PHE A 8 13.94 22.90 -18.05
CA PHE A 8 13.07 21.73 -17.92
C PHE A 8 13.58 20.74 -16.87
N LYS A 9 12.66 20.22 -16.04
CA LYS A 9 12.92 19.18 -15.03
C LYS A 9 11.82 18.12 -15.10
N ALA A 10 12.20 16.86 -14.94
CA ALA A 10 11.27 15.74 -14.86
C ALA A 10 11.74 14.74 -13.80
N GLY A 11 10.79 14.00 -13.24
CA GLY A 11 11.01 12.89 -12.32
C GLY A 11 10.30 11.64 -12.82
N LEU A 12 10.75 10.47 -12.35
CA LEU A 12 10.16 9.19 -12.66
C LEU A 12 9.82 8.45 -11.37
N GLU A 13 8.64 7.85 -11.32
CA GLU A 13 8.19 7.01 -10.23
C GLU A 13 7.66 5.70 -10.82
N ILE A 14 8.18 4.56 -10.33
CA ILE A 14 7.85 3.23 -10.84
C ILE A 14 7.36 2.39 -9.68
N HIS A 15 6.19 1.76 -9.86
CA HIS A 15 5.64 0.76 -8.94
C HIS A 15 5.60 -0.59 -9.65
N GLN A 16 6.08 -1.63 -8.98
CA GLN A 16 6.08 -2.99 -9.50
C GLN A 16 5.66 -3.99 -8.42
N GLN A 17 4.79 -4.93 -8.78
CA GLN A 17 4.38 -6.03 -7.89
C GLN A 17 5.41 -7.15 -7.92
N LEU A 18 5.68 -7.74 -6.76
CA LEU A 18 6.57 -8.90 -6.63
C LEU A 18 5.72 -10.17 -6.60
N ASP A 19 6.12 -11.19 -7.36
CA ASP A 19 5.48 -12.51 -7.38
C ASP A 19 5.89 -13.33 -6.14
N THR A 20 5.48 -12.83 -4.98
CA THR A 20 5.74 -13.41 -3.65
C THR A 20 4.41 -13.43 -2.88
N LYS A 21 4.37 -13.99 -1.67
CA LYS A 21 3.22 -13.77 -0.77
C LYS A 21 3.07 -12.28 -0.40
N LYS A 22 1.91 -11.90 0.13
CA LYS A 22 1.69 -10.54 0.63
C LYS A 22 2.73 -10.15 1.70
N LEU A 23 2.99 -8.85 1.82
CA LEU A 23 4.17 -8.36 2.54
C LEU A 23 4.13 -8.63 4.05
N PHE A 24 2.95 -8.61 4.68
CA PHE A 24 2.80 -8.74 6.14
C PHE A 24 1.80 -9.82 6.56
N CYS A 25 1.54 -10.79 5.68
CA CYS A 25 0.76 -11.97 6.02
C CYS A 25 1.11 -13.12 5.07
N ASN A 26 0.65 -14.34 5.39
CA ASN A 26 0.97 -15.53 4.59
C ASN A 26 0.06 -15.77 3.37
N CYS A 27 -0.85 -14.83 3.06
CA CYS A 27 -1.77 -14.97 1.94
C CYS A 27 -1.03 -14.93 0.58
N PRO A 28 -1.51 -15.69 -0.41
CA PRO A 28 -1.01 -15.58 -1.78
C PRO A 28 -1.35 -14.21 -2.37
N SER A 29 -0.47 -13.67 -3.21
CA SER A 29 -0.65 -12.44 -4.00
C SER A 29 -1.56 -12.64 -5.22
N LYS A 30 -2.65 -13.41 -5.06
CA LYS A 30 -3.58 -13.73 -6.15
C LYS A 30 -4.81 -12.83 -6.08
N ILE A 31 -5.17 -12.29 -7.23
CA ILE A 31 -6.46 -11.63 -7.44
C ILE A 31 -7.52 -12.71 -7.60
N SER A 32 -8.64 -12.56 -6.91
CA SER A 32 -9.79 -13.45 -6.97
C SER A 32 -11.02 -12.63 -7.31
N ASP A 33 -11.79 -13.07 -8.32
CA ASP A 33 -13.10 -12.49 -8.64
C ASP A 33 -14.21 -13.01 -7.70
N LYS A 34 -13.89 -13.99 -6.86
CA LYS A 34 -14.82 -14.59 -5.90
C LYS A 34 -14.95 -13.69 -4.66
N THR A 35 -16.19 -13.47 -4.22
CA THR A 35 -16.48 -12.81 -2.94
C THR A 35 -17.11 -13.82 -1.98
N ASP A 36 -16.34 -14.29 -0.99
CA ASP A 36 -16.83 -15.20 0.04
C ASP A 36 -17.48 -14.44 1.19
N TYR A 37 -16.99 -13.24 1.50
CA TYR A 37 -17.57 -12.36 2.50
C TYR A 37 -17.24 -10.90 2.19
N SER A 38 -17.98 -9.99 2.82
CA SER A 38 -17.78 -8.54 2.67
C SER A 38 -18.10 -7.81 3.95
N PHE A 39 -17.46 -6.66 4.18
CA PHE A 39 -17.69 -5.84 5.36
C PHE A 39 -17.53 -4.35 5.03
N TYR A 40 -18.18 -3.51 5.84
CA TYR A 40 -18.09 -2.05 5.71
C TYR A 40 -17.15 -1.47 6.76
N ARG A 41 -16.43 -0.41 6.39
CA ARG A 41 -15.69 0.45 7.33
C ARG A 41 -15.89 1.93 7.02
N PHE A 42 -15.61 2.73 8.04
CA PHE A 42 -15.46 4.19 7.95
C PHE A 42 -14.05 4.54 8.39
N LEU A 43 -13.31 5.24 7.54
CA LEU A 43 -12.02 5.79 7.92
C LEU A 43 -12.25 7.13 8.62
N ARG A 44 -11.49 7.38 9.69
CA ARG A 44 -11.52 8.63 10.45
C ARG A 44 -10.13 9.26 10.43
N PRO A 45 -10.03 10.59 10.29
CA PRO A 45 -8.76 11.27 10.38
C PRO A 45 -8.25 11.22 11.82
N THR A 46 -6.92 11.15 11.96
CA THR A 46 -6.22 11.18 13.24
C THR A 46 -5.57 12.55 13.43
N GLN A 47 -5.47 12.99 14.69
CA GLN A 47 -4.70 14.18 15.05
C GLN A 47 -3.21 13.85 15.10
N SER A 48 -2.38 14.76 14.60
CA SER A 48 -0.94 14.73 14.82
C SER A 48 -0.63 14.98 16.29
N GLU A 49 0.64 14.79 16.67
CA GLU A 49 1.12 15.10 18.03
C GLU A 49 0.86 16.57 18.44
N LEU A 50 0.81 17.48 17.47
CA LEU A 50 0.51 18.91 17.67
C LEU A 50 -1.00 19.22 17.62
N GLY A 51 -1.85 18.20 17.54
CA GLY A 51 -3.31 18.34 17.43
C GLY A 51 -3.80 18.72 16.03
N GLU A 52 -2.90 18.80 15.05
CA GLU A 52 -3.26 19.16 13.67
C GLU A 52 -3.82 17.96 12.92
N VAL A 53 -4.76 18.21 12.00
CA VAL A 53 -5.33 17.16 11.16
C VAL A 53 -5.07 17.48 9.70
N ASP A 54 -4.68 16.47 8.93
CA ASP A 54 -4.46 16.62 7.50
C ASP A 54 -5.73 17.15 6.79
N LYS A 55 -5.55 18.23 6.02
CA LYS A 55 -6.65 18.92 5.34
C LYS A 55 -7.34 18.03 4.30
N ALA A 56 -6.59 17.18 3.60
CA ALA A 56 -7.15 16.25 2.63
C ALA A 56 -7.95 15.13 3.32
N ALA A 57 -7.46 14.63 4.46
CA ALA A 57 -8.18 13.63 5.26
C ALA A 57 -9.50 14.18 5.83
N ILE A 58 -9.52 15.45 6.30
CA ILE A 58 -10.78 16.12 6.68
C ILE A 58 -11.73 16.19 5.49
N MET A 59 -11.25 16.65 4.33
CA MET A 59 -12.08 16.79 3.14
C MET A 59 -12.69 15.44 2.71
N GLU A 60 -11.92 14.34 2.77
CA GLU A 60 -12.45 13.02 2.44
C GLU A 60 -13.46 12.54 3.48
N MET A 61 -13.22 12.78 4.77
CA MET A 61 -14.19 12.47 5.83
C MET A 61 -15.51 13.21 5.64
N MET A 62 -15.46 14.50 5.26
CA MET A 62 -16.66 15.31 5.03
C MET A 62 -17.56 14.77 3.90
N LYS A 63 -17.02 13.94 2.99
CA LYS A 63 -17.84 13.25 1.97
C LYS A 63 -18.70 12.13 2.54
N GLY A 64 -18.51 11.74 3.81
CA GLY A 64 -19.33 10.75 4.51
C GLY A 64 -19.31 9.37 3.87
N LYS A 65 -18.23 9.01 3.15
CA LYS A 65 -18.14 7.74 2.45
C LYS A 65 -17.94 6.58 3.41
N ARG A 66 -18.53 5.44 3.05
CA ARG A 66 -18.24 4.12 3.63
C ARG A 66 -17.51 3.28 2.59
N PHE A 67 -16.58 2.46 3.04
CA PHE A 67 -15.82 1.56 2.19
C PHE A 67 -16.38 0.15 2.33
N LEU A 68 -16.77 -0.47 1.21
CA LEU A 68 -17.14 -1.88 1.14
C LEU A 68 -15.90 -2.68 0.73
N TYR A 69 -15.43 -3.54 1.62
CA TYR A 69 -14.37 -4.49 1.35
C TYR A 69 -15.01 -5.82 0.97
N THR A 70 -14.53 -6.41 -0.13
CA THR A 70 -14.88 -7.77 -0.56
C THR A 70 -13.66 -8.66 -0.37
N ALA A 71 -13.89 -9.89 0.06
CA ALA A 71 -12.82 -10.78 0.47
C ALA A 71 -13.09 -12.22 0.01
N SER A 72 -12.02 -12.90 -0.38
CA SER A 72 -12.02 -14.31 -0.76
C SER A 72 -11.18 -15.09 0.22
N ARG A 73 -11.71 -16.20 0.74
CA ARG A 73 -10.98 -17.10 1.63
C ARG A 73 -9.73 -17.70 0.97
N ASP A 74 -9.64 -17.62 -0.35
CA ASP A 74 -8.51 -18.13 -1.13
C ASP A 74 -7.29 -17.19 -1.09
N SER A 75 -7.46 -15.89 -0.76
CA SER A 75 -6.39 -14.89 -0.81
C SER A 75 -6.42 -13.81 0.28
N THR A 76 -7.30 -13.89 1.28
CA THR A 76 -7.38 -12.93 2.39
C THR A 76 -7.34 -13.61 3.76
N CYS A 77 -6.85 -12.88 4.77
CA CYS A 77 -6.88 -13.28 6.18
C CYS A 77 -7.37 -12.11 7.05
N LEU A 78 -7.21 -12.21 8.37
CA LEU A 78 -7.63 -11.17 9.32
C LEU A 78 -6.73 -9.92 9.27
N VAL A 79 -5.45 -10.06 8.90
CA VAL A 79 -4.54 -8.92 8.70
C VAL A 79 -5.12 -7.96 7.66
N GLU A 80 -5.59 -8.47 6.53
CA GLU A 80 -6.26 -7.71 5.47
C GLU A 80 -7.56 -7.04 5.90
N ALA A 81 -8.20 -7.55 6.96
CA ALA A 81 -9.43 -7.00 7.52
C ALA A 81 -9.18 -6.03 8.68
N ASP A 82 -7.91 -5.80 9.04
CA ASP A 82 -7.50 -5.06 10.24
C ASP A 82 -8.05 -5.66 11.54
N GLU A 83 -8.13 -7.00 11.60
CA GLU A 83 -8.65 -7.78 12.74
C GLU A 83 -7.57 -8.67 13.37
N GLU A 84 -6.32 -8.58 12.90
CA GLU A 84 -5.15 -9.27 13.43
C GLU A 84 -3.90 -8.40 13.23
N PRO A 85 -2.95 -8.36 14.18
CA PRO A 85 -1.69 -7.66 13.98
C PRO A 85 -0.94 -8.14 12.72
N PRO A 86 -0.30 -7.24 11.96
CA PRO A 86 0.56 -7.64 10.84
C PRO A 86 1.67 -8.60 11.28
N HIS A 87 1.98 -9.57 10.44
CA HIS A 87 3.08 -10.51 10.67
C HIS A 87 4.42 -9.87 10.34
N GLU A 88 5.52 -10.58 10.61
CA GLU A 88 6.85 -10.16 10.15
C GLU A 88 6.88 -9.98 8.62
N VAL A 89 7.79 -9.11 8.16
CA VAL A 89 7.99 -8.84 6.73
C VAL A 89 8.28 -10.12 5.95
N ASN A 90 7.63 -10.28 4.79
CA ASN A 90 7.92 -11.38 3.88
C ASN A 90 9.40 -11.32 3.45
N ARG A 91 10.17 -12.33 3.89
CA ARG A 91 11.62 -12.42 3.62
C ARG A 91 11.95 -12.56 2.14
N GLU A 92 11.09 -13.19 1.35
CA GLU A 92 11.25 -13.31 -0.11
C GLU A 92 11.09 -11.94 -0.78
N ALA A 93 10.04 -11.19 -0.42
CA ALA A 93 9.82 -9.84 -0.93
C ALA A 93 10.98 -8.90 -0.55
N LEU A 94 11.50 -9.03 0.67
CA LEU A 94 12.66 -8.28 1.14
C LEU A 94 13.93 -8.61 0.33
N ASP A 95 14.21 -9.89 0.09
CA ASP A 95 15.37 -10.31 -0.69
C ASP A 95 15.33 -9.79 -2.13
N VAL A 96 14.15 -9.82 -2.77
CA VAL A 96 13.94 -9.23 -4.09
C VAL A 96 14.16 -7.71 -4.06
N ALA A 97 13.64 -7.01 -3.04
CA ALA A 97 13.85 -5.57 -2.89
C ALA A 97 15.34 -5.21 -2.74
N LEU A 98 16.09 -5.96 -1.93
CA LEU A 98 17.54 -5.77 -1.77
C LEU A 98 18.29 -6.06 -3.07
N THR A 99 17.90 -7.10 -3.79
CA THR A 99 18.47 -7.44 -5.10
C THR A 99 18.27 -6.30 -6.09
N VAL A 100 17.05 -5.76 -6.19
CA VAL A 100 16.75 -4.62 -7.06
C VAL A 100 17.54 -3.37 -6.65
N SER A 101 17.67 -3.09 -5.35
CA SER A 101 18.50 -1.97 -4.87
C SER A 101 19.95 -2.08 -5.31
N ILE A 102 20.55 -3.27 -5.22
CA ILE A 102 21.92 -3.51 -5.70
C ILE A 102 22.03 -3.31 -7.21
N LEU A 103 21.08 -3.85 -7.98
CA LEU A 103 21.05 -3.70 -9.45
C LEU A 103 20.93 -2.23 -9.88
N LEU A 104 20.29 -1.39 -9.07
CA LEU A 104 20.11 0.05 -9.31
C LEU A 104 21.21 0.92 -8.68
N ASN A 105 22.25 0.32 -8.08
CA ASN A 105 23.31 1.02 -7.34
C ASN A 105 22.78 1.93 -6.21
N ALA A 106 21.71 1.51 -5.55
CA ALA A 106 21.18 2.19 -4.38
C ALA A 106 21.99 1.85 -3.12
N GLU A 107 21.97 2.77 -2.15
CA GLU A 107 22.46 2.53 -0.80
C GLU A 107 21.38 1.80 0.01
N ILE A 108 21.73 0.68 0.64
CA ILE A 108 20.83 -0.13 1.46
C ILE A 108 20.81 0.41 2.90
N VAL A 109 19.63 0.44 3.53
CA VAL A 109 19.39 0.88 4.92
C VAL A 109 19.39 -0.29 5.90
#